data_AF-A0A3D2IM07-F1
#
_entry.id   AF-A0A3D2IM07-F1
#
_cell.length_a   1.000
_cell.length_b   1.000
_cell.length_c   1.000
_cell.angle_alpha   90.00
_cell.angle_beta   90.00
_cell.angle_gamma   90.00
#
_symmetry.space_group_name_H-M   'P 1'
#
loop_
_entity.id
_entity.type
_entity.pdbx_description
1 polymer ?
#
loop_
_entity_poly.entity_id
_entity_poly.type
_entity_poly.pdbx_seq_one_letter_code
_entity_poly.pdbx_strand_id
1 'polypeptide(L)'
;HRGRLNILVNILNKPYHKVFAEFEGGIDPDSIQGSGDVKYHLGTKGIHKTAEGKELQLELMPNPSHLEAVDPVVEGAVRAMQDHHESENA
;
A
#
# COMPACT_ATOMS: atom_id res chain seq x y z
N HIS A 1 11.12 4.65 0.10
CA HIS A 1 11.15 6.08 0.50
C HIS A 1 11.27 7.02 -0.71
N ARG A 2 12.31 6.90 -1.55
CA ARG A 2 12.48 7.66 -2.80
C ARG A 2 11.24 7.52 -3.70
N GLY A 3 10.62 8.65 -4.10
CA GLY A 3 9.47 8.66 -5.01
C GLY A 3 8.16 8.05 -4.45
N ARG A 4 8.11 7.55 -3.21
CA ARG A 4 6.95 6.78 -2.70
C ARG A 4 5.64 7.57 -2.73
N LEU A 5 5.67 8.87 -2.37
CA LEU A 5 4.46 9.71 -2.39
C LEU A 5 3.91 9.90 -3.80
N ASN A 6 4.79 9.95 -4.82
CA ASN A 6 4.36 10.03 -6.21
C ASN A 6 3.58 8.77 -6.60
N ILE A 7 4.09 7.58 -6.25
CA ILE A 7 3.41 6.31 -6.49
C ILE A 7 2.06 6.26 -5.75
N LEU A 8 2.02 6.68 -4.49
CA LEU A 8 0.78 6.70 -3.70
C LEU A 8 -0.31 7.55 -4.36
N VAL A 9 0.03 8.73 -4.85
CA VAL A 9 -0.95 9.65 -5.45
C VAL A 9 -1.29 9.25 -6.88
N ASN A 10 -0.29 9.05 -7.74
CA ASN A 10 -0.49 8.97 -9.18
C ASN A 10 -0.76 7.56 -9.68
N ILE A 11 -0.41 6.52 -8.92
CA ILE A 11 -0.61 5.12 -9.31
C ILE A 11 -1.70 4.47 -8.46
N LEU A 12 -1.61 4.63 -7.15
CA LEU A 12 -2.54 4.04 -6.17
C LEU A 12 -3.77 4.92 -5.89
N ASN A 13 -3.84 6.12 -6.48
CA ASN A 13 -4.95 7.05 -6.34
C ASN A 13 -5.28 7.42 -4.88
N LYS A 14 -4.27 7.46 -4.00
CA LYS A 14 -4.43 7.93 -2.62
C LYS A 14 -4.84 9.41 -2.67
N PRO A 15 -5.97 9.82 -2.06
CA PRO A 15 -6.42 11.20 -2.11
C PRO A 15 -5.40 12.15 -1.47
N TYR A 16 -5.17 13.30 -2.09
CA TYR A 16 -4.25 14.33 -1.58
C TYR A 16 -4.54 14.73 -0.13
N HIS A 17 -5.82 14.91 0.24
CA HIS A 17 -6.18 15.29 1.61
C HIS A 17 -5.72 14.26 2.66
N LYS A 18 -5.72 12.96 2.33
CA LYS A 18 -5.18 11.91 3.22
C LYS A 18 -3.67 12.01 3.33
N VAL A 19 -2.97 12.28 2.22
CA VAL A 19 -1.52 12.50 2.25
C VAL A 19 -1.19 13.71 3.13
N PHE A 20 -1.86 14.85 2.94
CA PHE A 20 -1.59 16.06 3.74
C PHE A 20 -1.93 15.90 5.22
N ALA A 21 -3.01 15.20 5.56
CA ALA A 21 -3.35 14.89 6.95
C ALA A 21 -2.21 14.15 7.69
N GLU A 22 -1.51 13.23 7.01
CA GLU A 22 -0.35 12.52 7.57
C GLU A 22 0.88 13.44 7.79
N PHE A 23 0.96 14.58 7.09
CA PHE A 23 1.99 15.59 7.34
C PHE A 23 1.63 16.53 8.49
N GLU A 24 0.34 16.81 8.67
CA GLU A 24 -0.17 17.69 9.73
C GLU A 24 -0.28 16.98 11.10
N GLY A 25 -0.07 15.66 11.14
CA GLY A 25 -0.20 14.87 12.37
C GLY A 25 -1.65 14.56 12.72
N GLY A 26 -2.57 14.69 11.74
CA GLY A 26 -3.94 14.23 11.88
C GLY A 26 -3.94 12.71 12.02
N ILE A 27 -4.25 12.23 13.22
CA ILE A 27 -4.46 10.80 13.48
C ILE A 27 -5.78 10.43 12.77
N ASP A 28 -5.72 9.46 11.86
CA ASP A 28 -6.94 8.89 11.27
C ASP A 28 -7.79 8.33 12.42
N PRO A 29 -9.04 8.80 12.63
CA PRO A 29 -9.91 8.33 13.70
C PRO A 29 -10.18 6.82 13.61
N ASP A 30 -10.07 6.25 12.41
CA ASP A 30 -10.24 4.82 12.15
C ASP A 30 -8.95 4.02 12.37
N SER A 31 -7.81 4.68 12.67
CA SER A 31 -6.56 3.99 12.98
C SER A 31 -6.59 3.40 14.38
N ILE A 32 -6.82 2.10 14.46
CA ILE A 32 -6.71 1.31 15.69
C ILE A 32 -5.22 1.25 16.07
N GLN A 33 -4.77 2.21 16.87
CA GLN A 33 -3.68 2.10 17.85
C GLN A 33 -2.46 1.23 17.44
N GLY A 34 -1.78 1.61 16.37
CA GLY A 34 -0.35 1.33 16.18
C GLY A 34 0.43 2.58 16.58
N SER A 35 1.72 2.49 16.95
CA SER A 35 2.54 3.64 17.38
C SER A 35 2.70 4.78 16.35
N GLY A 36 1.98 4.72 15.23
CA GLY A 36 2.28 5.40 13.99
C GLY A 36 3.58 4.86 13.41
N ASP A 37 3.63 4.72 12.09
CA ASP A 37 4.90 4.76 11.38
C ASP A 37 4.93 6.07 10.58
N VAL A 38 6.09 6.51 10.14
CA VAL A 38 6.15 7.68 9.28
C VAL A 38 5.37 7.39 8.00
N LYS A 39 4.68 8.40 7.47
CA LYS A 39 3.91 8.41 6.20
C LYS A 39 4.53 7.68 4.99
N TYR A 40 5.85 7.45 5.02
CA TYR A 40 6.58 6.71 3.99
C TYR A 40 6.64 5.19 4.19
N HIS A 41 6.07 4.65 5.28
CA HIS A 41 6.12 3.22 5.62
C HIS A 41 4.76 2.56 5.73
N LEU A 42 3.67 3.34 5.70
CA LEU A 42 2.32 2.81 5.74
C LEU A 42 1.98 2.09 4.44
N GLY A 43 1.36 0.92 4.58
CA GLY A 43 0.80 0.18 3.46
C GLY A 43 -0.41 0.90 2.87
N THR A 44 -0.74 0.65 1.61
CA THR A 44 -1.89 1.26 0.94
C THR A 44 -2.45 0.33 -0.11
N LYS A 45 -3.78 0.22 -0.17
CA LYS A 45 -4.51 -0.43 -1.24
C LYS A 45 -5.18 0.63 -2.11
N GLY A 46 -5.22 0.40 -3.41
CA GLY A 46 -5.86 1.29 -4.38
C GLY A 46 -6.35 0.53 -5.60
N ILE A 47 -7.21 1.18 -6.38
CA ILE A 47 -7.66 0.67 -7.68
C ILE A 47 -7.00 1.52 -8.76
N HIS A 48 -6.36 0.84 -9.72
CA HIS A 48 -5.78 1.47 -10.90
C HIS A 48 -6.57 1.06 -12.14
N LYS A 49 -6.94 2.04 -12.96
CA LYS A 49 -7.64 1.80 -14.22
C LYS A 49 -6.63 1.81 -15.36
N THR A 50 -6.54 0.70 -16.08
CA THR A 50 -5.64 0.57 -17.24
C THR A 50 -6.14 1.43 -18.40
N ALA A 51 -5.28 1.63 -19.41
CA ALA A 51 -5.66 2.34 -20.65
C ALA A 51 -6.85 1.68 -21.38
N GLU A 52 -7.01 0.36 -21.22
CA GLU A 52 -8.14 -0.41 -21.77
C GLU A 52 -9.41 -0.32 -20.90
N GLY A 53 -9.35 0.38 -19.78
CA GLY A 53 -10.48 0.57 -18.86
C GLY A 53 -10.68 -0.56 -17.85
N LYS A 54 -9.77 -1.56 -17.78
CA LYS A 54 -9.82 -2.62 -16.77
C LYS A 54 -9.39 -2.08 -15.42
N GLU A 55 -10.06 -2.52 -14.35
CA GLU A 55 -9.70 -2.17 -12.98
C GLU A 55 -8.77 -3.24 -12.40
N LEU A 56 -7.65 -2.78 -11.82
CA LEU A 56 -6.68 -3.60 -11.13
C LEU A 56 -6.60 -3.16 -9.67
N GLN A 57 -6.73 -4.12 -8.76
CA GLN A 57 -6.41 -3.88 -7.36
C GLN A 57 -4.89 -3.89 -7.19
N LEU A 58 -4.36 -2.83 -6.60
CA LEU A 58 -2.96 -2.68 -6.31
C LEU A 58 -2.77 -2.55 -4.79
N GLU A 59 -1.72 -3.19 -4.29
CA GLU A 59 -1.33 -3.14 -2.89
C GLU A 59 0.15 -2.76 -2.78
N LEU A 60 0.43 -1.78 -1.94
CA LEU A 60 1.77 -1.40 -1.54
C LEU A 60 1.98 -1.84 -0.10
N MET A 61 2.93 -2.76 0.11
CA MET A 61 3.22 -3.30 1.43
C MET A 61 3.81 -2.23 2.37
N PRO A 62 3.51 -2.30 3.67
CA PRO A 62 4.23 -1.53 4.67
C PRO A 62 5.68 -2.03 4.76
N ASN A 63 6.63 -1.14 5.04
CA ASN A 63 8.05 -1.47 5.11
C ASN A 63 8.78 -0.62 6.16
N PRO A 64 9.75 -1.18 6.91
CA PRO A 64 10.58 -0.38 7.81
C PRO A 64 11.61 0.45 7.02
N SER A 65 12.37 1.29 7.73
CA SER A 65 13.51 2.03 7.18
C SER A 65 14.67 1.14 6.74
N HIS A 66 14.76 -0.11 7.23
CA HIS A 66 15.79 -1.07 6.85
C HIS A 66 15.57 -1.49 5.40
N LEU A 67 16.44 -1.00 4.52
CA LEU A 67 16.34 -1.21 3.08
C LEU A 67 16.31 -2.70 2.74
N GLU A 68 15.49 -3.07 1.76
CA GLU A 68 15.27 -4.43 1.25
C GLU A 68 14.73 -5.45 2.26
N ALA A 69 14.51 -5.07 3.53
CA ALA A 69 13.93 -5.97 4.53
C ALA A 69 12.48 -6.38 4.20
N VAL A 70 11.79 -5.63 3.34
CA VAL A 70 10.42 -5.91 2.91
C VAL A 70 10.36 -6.92 1.76
N ASP A 71 11.46 -7.17 1.06
CA ASP A 71 11.47 -8.01 -0.15
C ASP A 71 10.91 -9.42 0.10
N PRO A 72 11.40 -10.21 1.07
CA PRO A 72 10.82 -11.53 1.34
C PRO A 72 9.40 -11.46 1.90
N VAL A 73 9.01 -10.33 2.49
CA VAL A 73 7.64 -10.12 3.01
C VAL A 73 6.66 -9.97 1.85
N VAL A 74 7.03 -9.23 0.81
CA VAL A 74 6.23 -9.10 -0.42
C VAL A 74 6.10 -10.45 -1.10
N GLU A 75 7.20 -11.18 -1.30
CA GLU A 75 7.18 -12.51 -1.93
C GLU A 75 6.26 -13.48 -1.18
N GLY A 76 6.35 -13.53 0.16
CA GLY A 76 5.47 -14.38 0.97
C GLY A 76 4.00 -14.00 0.89
N ALA A 77 3.68 -12.71 0.91
CA ALA A 77 2.31 -12.23 0.78
C ALA A 77 1.71 -12.57 -0.58
N VAL A 78 2.46 -12.33 -1.67
CA VAL A 78 2.04 -12.66 -3.03
C VAL A 78 1.85 -14.17 -3.18
N ARG A 79 2.75 -14.97 -2.61
CA ARG A 79 2.61 -16.43 -2.65
C ARG A 79 1.33 -16.91 -1.96
N ALA A 80 1.02 -16.39 -0.78
CA ALA A 80 -0.22 -16.73 -0.09
C ALA A 80 -1.46 -16.35 -0.92
N MET A 81 -1.46 -15.19 -1.59
CA MET A 81 -2.54 -14.79 -2.49
C MET A 81 -2.71 -15.75 -3.68
N GLN A 82 -1.61 -16.21 -4.27
CA GLN A 82 -1.62 -17.19 -5.36
C GLN A 82 -2.19 -18.53 -4.88
N ASP A 83 -1.73 -19.05 -3.74
CA ASP A 83 -2.23 -20.30 -3.16
C ASP A 83 -3.75 -20.23 -2.91
N HIS A 84 -4.24 -19.09 -2.40
CA HIS A 84 -5.68 -18.86 -2.22
C HIS A 84 -6.44 -18.83 -3.55
N HIS A 85 -5.93 -18.12 -4.56
CA HIS A 85 -6.59 -18.01 -5.86
C HIS A 85 -6.60 -19.35 -6.61
N GLU A 86 -5.58 -20.18 -6.48
CA GLU A 86 -5.57 -21.55 -7.02
C GLU A 86 -6.62 -22.42 -6.33
N SER A 87 -6.79 -22.29 -5.01
CA SER A 87 -7.79 -23.06 -4.25
C SER A 87 -9.24 -22.71 -4.60
N GLU A 88 -9.53 -21.46 -5.00
CA GLU A 88 -10.87 -21.03 -5.42
C GLU A 88 -11.21 -21.47 -6.86
N ASN A 89 -10.20 -21.75 -7.68
CA ASN A 89 -10.36 -22.15 -9.09
C ASN A 89 -10.29 -23.67 -9.31
N ALA A 90 -10.02 -24.45 -8.26
CA ALA A 90 -9.96 -25.92 -8.26
C ALA A 90 -11.32 -26.53 -7.85
#